data_AF-A0A8T4P972-F1
#
_entry.id   AF-A0A8T4P972-F1
#
_cell.length_a   1.000
_cell.length_b   1.000
_cell.length_c   1.000
_cell.angle_alpha   90.00
_cell.angle_beta   90.00
_cell.angle_gamma   90.00
#
_symmetry.space_group_name_H-M   'P 1'
#
loop_
_entity.id
_entity.type
_entity.pdbx_description
1 polymer ?
#
loop_
_entity_poly.entity_id
_entity_poly.type
_entity_poly.pdbx_seq_one_letter_code
_entity_poly.pdbx_strand_id
1 'polypeptide(L)'
;MSYTYDFVSYLMLQPPIKKYPITKIILFGSVARGDCTKRSDIDLFIDIANLNKISSLSNEIEKIKTNFFESERMKKWGRLNIANNFNITIGNLKEKKWNELKRSMHSHAILIWARFSDIGEEELVPYALIKWNIGMDNASKRVNIARKLYGYTQKGRTYAGLLKEIDAKLIGKGRHSFGARRTYQQV
;
A
#
# COMPACT_ATOMS: atom_id res chain seq x y z
N MET A 1 -1.26 -6.49 -7.93
CA MET A 1 -0.65 -5.67 -6.86
C MET A 1 0.81 -5.99 -6.59
N SER A 2 1.20 -7.23 -6.22
CA SER A 2 2.62 -7.53 -5.88
C SER A 2 3.63 -7.17 -6.99
N TYR A 3 3.25 -7.39 -8.25
CA TYR A 3 4.05 -7.00 -9.42
C TYR A 3 4.27 -5.47 -9.49
N THR A 4 3.21 -4.68 -9.29
CA THR A 4 3.27 -3.22 -9.23
C THR A 4 4.18 -2.72 -8.10
N TYR A 5 4.07 -3.32 -6.90
CA TYR A 5 4.94 -2.97 -5.78
C TYR A 5 6.41 -3.28 -6.06
N ASP A 6 6.70 -4.39 -6.73
CA ASP A 6 8.08 -4.75 -7.09
C ASP A 6 8.69 -3.75 -8.09
N PHE A 7 7.92 -3.36 -9.12
CA PHE A 7 8.35 -2.31 -10.05
C PHE A 7 8.59 -0.97 -9.35
N VAL A 8 7.64 -0.50 -8.53
CA VAL A 8 7.78 0.77 -7.82
C VAL A 8 8.95 0.73 -6.83
N SER A 9 9.15 -0.40 -6.13
CA SER A 9 10.33 -0.61 -5.30
C SER A 9 11.63 -0.53 -6.11
N TYR A 10 11.68 -1.23 -7.24
CA TYR A 10 12.83 -1.19 -8.15
C TYR A 10 13.12 0.24 -8.64
N LEU A 11 12.09 0.98 -9.06
CA LEU A 11 12.17 2.38 -9.50
C LEU A 11 12.75 3.27 -8.40
N MET A 12 12.19 3.21 -7.19
CA MET A 12 12.59 4.09 -6.08
C MET A 12 14.01 3.81 -5.56
N LEU A 13 14.55 2.62 -5.82
CA LEU A 13 15.92 2.27 -5.46
C LEU A 13 16.97 2.81 -6.45
N GLN A 14 16.56 3.26 -7.64
CA GLN A 14 17.51 3.71 -8.66
C GLN A 14 18.17 5.05 -8.25
N PRO A 15 19.51 5.15 -8.30
CA PRO A 15 20.22 6.39 -7.94
C PRO A 15 19.73 7.64 -8.71
N PRO A 16 19.44 7.58 -10.03
CA PRO A 16 18.91 8.73 -10.76
C PRO A 16 17.57 9.23 -10.23
N ILE A 17 16.75 8.38 -9.60
CA ILE A 17 15.42 8.76 -9.11
C ILE A 17 15.50 9.64 -7.86
N LYS A 18 16.52 9.43 -7.02
CA LYS A 18 16.71 10.16 -5.75
C LYS A 18 16.87 11.68 -5.93
N LYS A 19 17.24 12.17 -7.12
CA LYS A 19 17.42 13.60 -7.42
C LYS A 19 16.12 14.34 -7.73
N TYR A 20 15.01 13.62 -7.83
CA TYR A 20 13.71 14.17 -8.19
C TYR A 20 12.80 14.27 -6.96
N PRO A 21 12.05 15.38 -6.80
CA PRO A 21 11.16 15.57 -5.67
C PRO A 21 9.81 14.86 -5.91
N ILE A 22 9.86 13.53 -6.03
CA ILE A 22 8.64 12.69 -6.11
C ILE A 22 7.97 12.72 -4.74
N THR A 23 6.69 13.04 -4.74
CA THR A 23 5.84 13.19 -3.56
C THR A 23 5.02 11.93 -3.33
N LYS A 24 4.38 11.40 -4.39
CA LYS A 24 3.49 10.24 -4.36
C LYS A 24 3.61 9.42 -5.64
N ILE A 25 3.37 8.12 -5.53
CA ILE A 25 3.13 7.21 -6.65
C ILE A 25 1.80 6.52 -6.41
N ILE A 26 0.89 6.71 -7.36
CA ILE A 26 -0.51 6.32 -7.25
C ILE A 26 -0.84 5.37 -8.38
N LEU A 27 -1.37 4.20 -8.04
CA LEU A 27 -1.98 3.29 -9.00
C LEU A 27 -3.42 3.73 -9.26
N PHE A 28 -3.79 3.87 -10.52
CA PHE A 28 -5.15 4.21 -10.93
C PHE A 28 -5.60 3.31 -12.10
N GLY A 29 -6.72 3.65 -12.73
CA GLY A 29 -7.21 2.93 -13.89
C GLY A 29 -7.86 1.57 -13.54
N SER A 30 -7.89 0.68 -14.53
CA SER A 30 -8.65 -0.59 -14.45
C SER A 30 -8.14 -1.51 -13.34
N VAL A 31 -6.82 -1.55 -13.11
CA VAL A 31 -6.19 -2.37 -12.08
C VAL A 31 -6.60 -1.92 -10.68
N ALA A 32 -6.69 -0.61 -10.47
CA ALA A 32 -7.10 -0.05 -9.19
C ALA A 32 -8.60 -0.27 -8.91
N ARG A 33 -9.44 -0.27 -9.96
CA ARG A 33 -10.89 -0.57 -9.86
C ARG A 33 -11.22 -2.06 -9.70
N GLY A 34 -10.31 -2.95 -10.08
CA GLY A 34 -10.56 -4.39 -10.09
C GLY A 34 -11.13 -4.94 -11.41
N ASP A 35 -11.29 -4.08 -12.42
CA ASP A 35 -11.84 -4.44 -13.74
C ASP A 35 -10.76 -4.88 -14.75
N CYS A 36 -9.53 -5.14 -14.29
CA CYS A 36 -8.41 -5.45 -15.16
C CYS A 36 -8.46 -6.89 -15.68
N THR A 37 -8.07 -7.06 -16.94
CA THR A 37 -7.81 -8.37 -17.54
C THR A 37 -6.34 -8.74 -17.41
N LYS A 38 -5.98 -10.00 -17.72
CA LYS A 38 -4.57 -10.44 -17.74
C LYS A 38 -3.67 -9.61 -18.69
N ARG A 39 -4.26 -8.90 -19.66
CA ARG A 39 -3.55 -8.08 -20.64
C ARG A 39 -3.64 -6.57 -20.38
N SER A 40 -4.37 -6.15 -19.34
CA SER A 40 -4.54 -4.72 -19.05
C SER A 40 -3.22 -4.09 -18.61
N ASP A 41 -2.93 -2.90 -19.12
CA ASP A 41 -1.79 -2.12 -18.66
C ASP A 41 -2.01 -1.62 -17.22
N ILE A 42 -0.91 -1.31 -16.56
CA ILE A 42 -0.88 -0.80 -15.19
C ILE A 42 -0.66 0.71 -15.25
N ASP A 43 -1.70 1.48 -14.93
CA ASP A 43 -1.65 2.94 -14.94
C ASP A 43 -1.08 3.50 -13.63
N LEU A 44 0.06 4.18 -13.70
CA LEU A 44 0.74 4.81 -12.57
C LEU A 44 0.81 6.31 -12.76
N PHE A 45 0.48 7.06 -11.71
CA PHE A 45 0.71 8.50 -11.64
C PHE A 45 1.84 8.78 -10.66
N ILE A 46 2.86 9.50 -11.12
CA ILE A 46 4.00 9.94 -10.31
C ILE A 46 3.83 11.44 -10.07
N ASP A 47 3.44 11.77 -8.85
CA ASP A 47 3.22 13.14 -8.39
C ASP A 47 4.56 13.76 -7.98
N ILE A 48 4.92 14.89 -8.57
CA ILE A 48 6.20 15.58 -8.31
C ILE A 48 5.97 17.04 -7.93
N ALA A 49 6.78 17.53 -6.99
CA ALA A 49 6.65 18.92 -6.56
C ALA A 49 7.19 19.93 -7.60
N ASN A 50 8.24 19.57 -8.34
CA ASN A 50 8.92 20.46 -9.28
C ASN A 50 8.72 20.03 -10.74
N LEU A 51 7.90 20.79 -11.47
CA LEU A 51 7.50 20.52 -12.85
C LEU A 51 8.64 20.72 -13.88
N ASN A 52 9.66 21.53 -13.57
CA ASN A 52 10.76 21.79 -14.50
C ASN A 52 11.61 20.54 -14.78
N LYS A 53 11.43 19.49 -13.98
CA LYS A 53 12.15 18.23 -14.09
C LYS A 53 11.35 17.12 -14.78
N ILE A 54 10.11 17.37 -15.24
CA ILE A 54 9.25 16.32 -15.82
C ILE A 54 9.94 15.59 -16.97
N SER A 55 10.44 16.31 -17.98
CA SER A 55 11.01 15.68 -19.18
C SER A 55 12.24 14.84 -18.85
N SER A 56 13.14 15.34 -18.00
CA SER A 56 14.31 14.58 -17.55
C SER A 56 13.90 13.35 -16.73
N LEU A 57 12.93 13.49 -15.83
CA LEU A 57 12.42 12.38 -15.03
C LEU A 57 11.76 11.31 -15.91
N SER A 58 10.96 11.72 -16.89
CA SER A 58 10.30 10.82 -17.84
C SER A 58 11.32 9.95 -18.58
N ASN A 59 12.40 10.56 -19.07
CA ASN A 59 13.46 9.84 -19.77
C ASN A 59 14.18 8.83 -18.85
N GLU A 60 14.42 9.18 -17.59
CA GLU A 60 15.03 8.27 -16.62
C GLU A 60 14.09 7.11 -16.28
N ILE A 61 12.80 7.39 -16.08
CA ILE A 61 11.80 6.37 -15.80
C ILE A 61 11.69 5.38 -16.96
N GLU A 62 11.67 5.85 -18.21
CA GLU A 62 11.59 4.95 -19.36
C GLU A 62 12.82 4.04 -19.45
N LYS A 63 14.03 4.57 -19.22
CA LYS A 63 15.24 3.74 -19.14
C LYS A 63 15.14 2.69 -18.04
N ILE A 64 14.69 3.09 -16.85
CA ILE A 64 14.53 2.20 -15.70
C ILE A 64 13.46 1.15 -15.96
N LYS A 65 12.38 1.52 -16.65
CA LYS A 65 11.31 0.61 -17.08
C LYS A 65 11.85 -0.44 -18.03
N THR A 66 12.59 -0.05 -19.06
CA THR A 66 13.26 -1.00 -19.97
C THR A 66 14.19 -1.94 -19.20
N ASN A 67 15.06 -1.40 -18.35
CA ASN A 67 15.98 -2.20 -17.53
C ASN A 67 15.24 -3.16 -16.59
N PHE A 68 14.09 -2.75 -16.04
CA PHE A 68 13.26 -3.61 -15.22
C PHE A 68 12.74 -4.79 -16.03
N PHE A 69 12.21 -4.57 -17.23
CA PHE A 69 11.70 -5.62 -18.10
C PHE A 69 12.78 -6.62 -18.56
N GLU A 70 14.03 -6.17 -18.67
CA GLU A 70 15.17 -7.02 -19.01
C GLU A 70 15.78 -7.75 -17.80
N SER A 71 15.41 -7.36 -16.57
CA SER A 71 16.03 -7.87 -15.35
C SER A 71 15.59 -9.29 -14.95
N GLU A 72 16.41 -9.94 -14.11
CA GLU A 72 16.04 -11.21 -13.45
C GLU A 72 14.75 -11.11 -12.62
N ARG A 73 14.42 -9.91 -12.10
CA ARG A 73 13.15 -9.70 -11.39
C ARG A 73 11.97 -9.93 -12.33
N MET A 74 12.04 -9.42 -13.56
CA MET A 74 10.99 -9.61 -14.55
C MET A 74 10.88 -11.07 -14.98
N LYS A 75 11.99 -11.80 -15.11
CA LYS A 75 11.96 -13.23 -15.44
C LYS A 75 11.14 -14.05 -14.44
N LYS A 76 11.20 -13.72 -13.14
CA LYS A 76 10.35 -14.33 -12.10
C LYS A 76 8.86 -14.13 -12.39
N TRP A 77 8.46 -12.92 -12.78
CA TRP A 77 7.07 -12.59 -13.10
C TRP A 77 6.61 -13.22 -14.42
N GLY A 78 7.49 -13.28 -15.42
CA GLY A 78 7.24 -13.99 -16.69
C GLY A 78 6.90 -15.46 -16.49
N ARG A 79 7.56 -16.16 -15.53
CA ARG A 79 7.22 -17.55 -15.15
C ARG A 79 5.82 -17.71 -14.55
N LEU A 80 5.25 -16.63 -14.02
CA LEU A 80 3.88 -16.58 -13.51
C LEU A 80 2.87 -16.10 -14.56
N ASN A 81 3.30 -15.96 -15.83
CA ASN A 81 2.54 -15.36 -16.92
C ASN A 81 2.07 -13.93 -16.62
N ILE A 82 2.91 -13.16 -15.90
CA ILE A 82 2.68 -11.74 -15.63
C ILE A 82 3.67 -10.93 -16.45
N ALA A 83 3.15 -10.13 -17.38
CA ALA A 83 3.94 -9.33 -18.33
C ALA A 83 3.24 -8.01 -18.71
N ASN A 84 2.39 -7.50 -17.83
CA ASN A 84 1.65 -6.26 -18.05
C ASN A 84 2.60 -5.07 -18.20
N ASN A 85 2.32 -4.16 -19.13
CA ASN A 85 3.12 -2.95 -19.28
C ASN A 85 2.75 -1.92 -18.21
N PHE A 86 3.65 -0.97 -17.97
CA PHE A 86 3.38 0.19 -17.11
C PHE A 86 3.16 1.42 -17.97
N ASN A 87 1.98 2.02 -17.84
CA ASN A 87 1.65 3.32 -18.39
C ASN A 87 1.87 4.37 -17.31
N ILE A 88 2.91 5.21 -17.46
CA ILE A 88 3.35 6.12 -16.40
C ILE A 88 3.06 7.56 -16.80
N THR A 89 2.21 8.21 -16.03
CA THR A 89 1.92 9.64 -16.14
C THR A 89 2.68 10.39 -15.05
N ILE A 90 3.31 11.51 -15.40
CA ILE A 90 4.10 12.33 -14.46
C ILE A 90 3.53 13.74 -14.44
N GLY A 91 3.30 14.30 -13.26
CA GLY A 91 2.77 15.65 -13.12
C GLY A 91 2.73 16.11 -11.67
N ASN A 92 2.06 17.23 -11.42
CA ASN A 92 1.77 17.69 -10.08
C ASN A 92 0.25 17.70 -9.87
N LEU A 93 -0.30 16.85 -8.99
CA LEU A 93 -1.75 16.71 -8.78
C LEU A 93 -2.44 17.99 -8.26
N LYS A 94 -1.68 19.01 -7.86
CA LYS A 94 -2.23 20.32 -7.50
C LYS A 94 -2.56 21.17 -8.73
N GLU A 95 -2.03 20.85 -9.91
CA GLU A 95 -2.36 21.58 -11.14
C GLU A 95 -3.79 21.32 -11.60
N LYS A 96 -4.49 22.37 -12.04
CA LYS A 96 -5.88 22.30 -12.51
C LYS A 96 -6.11 21.29 -13.64
N LYS A 97 -5.12 21.10 -14.52
CA LYS A 97 -5.22 20.16 -15.66
C LYS A 97 -5.47 18.71 -15.23
N TRP A 98 -5.10 18.35 -14.00
CA TRP A 98 -5.32 17.02 -13.46
C TRP A 98 -6.63 16.88 -12.68
N ASN A 99 -7.49 17.90 -12.63
CA ASN A 99 -8.72 17.85 -11.83
C ASN A 99 -9.64 16.69 -12.21
N GLU A 100 -9.78 16.39 -13.51
CA GLU A 100 -10.60 15.26 -13.98
C GLU A 100 -9.99 13.92 -13.57
N LEU A 101 -8.67 13.76 -13.75
CA LEU A 101 -7.95 12.57 -13.31
C LEU A 101 -8.01 12.41 -11.79
N LYS A 102 -7.86 13.49 -11.04
CA LYS A 102 -7.96 13.50 -9.58
C LYS A 102 -9.35 13.08 -9.12
N ARG A 103 -10.41 13.54 -9.80
CA ARG A 103 -11.79 13.09 -9.53
C ARG A 103 -11.96 11.60 -9.79
N SER A 104 -11.41 11.07 -10.89
CA SER A 104 -11.51 9.63 -11.18
C SER A 104 -10.68 8.77 -10.21
N MET A 105 -9.58 9.33 -9.69
CA MET A 105 -8.74 8.70 -8.66
C MET A 105 -9.42 8.63 -7.28
N HIS A 106 -10.27 9.60 -6.93
CA HIS A 106 -10.81 9.75 -5.57
C HIS A 106 -11.44 8.48 -4.98
N SER A 107 -12.11 7.67 -5.81
CA SER A 107 -12.86 6.50 -5.33
C SER A 107 -12.06 5.19 -5.33
N HIS A 108 -11.08 5.05 -6.24
CA HIS A 108 -10.47 3.74 -6.51
C HIS A 108 -8.95 3.76 -6.61
N ALA A 109 -8.31 4.93 -6.52
CA ALA A 109 -6.86 4.99 -6.59
C ALA A 109 -6.23 4.32 -5.37
N ILE A 110 -5.11 3.63 -5.60
CA ILE A 110 -4.34 2.98 -4.55
C ILE A 110 -3.02 3.72 -4.41
N LEU A 111 -2.77 4.30 -3.24
CA LEU A 111 -1.49 4.91 -2.91
C LEU A 111 -0.43 3.81 -2.76
N ILE A 112 0.53 3.75 -3.68
CA ILE A 112 1.60 2.74 -3.68
C ILE A 112 2.80 3.22 -2.87
N TRP A 113 3.14 4.50 -3.01
CA TRP A 113 4.25 5.12 -2.30
C TRP A 113 3.94 6.60 -2.04
N ALA A 114 4.40 7.13 -0.93
CA ALA A 114 4.41 8.56 -0.66
C ALA A 114 5.56 8.92 0.28
N ARG A 115 6.06 10.16 0.17
CA ARG A 115 6.88 10.74 1.24
C ARG A 115 5.99 10.97 2.45
N PHE A 116 6.49 10.60 3.62
CA PHE A 116 5.73 10.72 4.87
C PHE A 116 5.21 12.14 5.13
N SER A 117 6.02 13.16 4.83
CA SER A 117 5.65 14.58 4.95
C SER A 117 4.52 15.04 4.02
N ASP A 118 4.24 14.28 2.96
CA ASP A 118 3.30 14.65 1.91
C ASP A 118 1.97 13.87 2.00
N ILE A 119 1.87 12.93 2.94
CA ILE A 119 0.61 12.23 3.23
C ILE A 119 -0.23 13.18 4.08
N GLY A 120 -1.40 13.57 3.58
CA GLY A 120 -2.32 14.38 4.36
C GLY A 120 -2.82 13.60 5.59
N GLU A 121 -3.06 14.28 6.71
CA GLU A 121 -3.63 13.64 7.92
C GLU A 121 -4.97 12.92 7.64
N GLU A 122 -5.72 13.41 6.64
CA GLU A 122 -6.96 12.81 6.18
C GLU A 122 -6.75 11.51 5.38
N GLU A 123 -5.61 11.35 4.71
CA GLU A 123 -5.22 10.18 3.92
C GLU A 123 -4.65 9.04 4.80
N LEU A 124 -4.24 9.36 6.03
CA LEU A 124 -3.84 8.37 7.03
C LEU A 124 -5.08 7.92 7.81
N VAL A 125 -5.43 6.63 7.67
CA VAL A 125 -6.23 5.96 8.70
C VAL A 125 -5.23 5.49 9.75
N PRO A 126 -5.09 6.19 10.89
CA PRO A 126 -4.18 5.74 11.93
C PRO A 126 -4.62 4.35 12.40
N TYR A 127 -3.70 3.38 12.35
CA TYR A 127 -3.88 2.07 12.94
C TYR A 127 -2.98 1.95 14.15
N ALA A 128 -3.52 1.44 15.26
CA ALA A 128 -2.69 1.01 16.37
C ALA A 128 -2.23 -0.43 16.11
N LEU A 129 -0.91 -0.63 16.05
CA LEU A 129 -0.31 -1.96 15.97
C LEU A 129 -0.02 -2.47 17.38
N ILE A 130 -0.76 -3.47 17.83
CA ILE A 130 -0.46 -4.16 19.09
C ILE A 130 0.43 -5.36 18.78
N LYS A 131 1.67 -5.30 19.25
CA LYS A 131 2.57 -6.44 19.33
C LYS A 131 2.78 -6.77 20.80
N TRP A 132 2.50 -8.01 21.16
CA TRP A 132 2.83 -8.56 22.47
C TRP A 132 3.87 -9.66 22.35
N ASN A 133 4.71 -9.79 23.36
CA ASN A 133 5.63 -10.91 23.48
C ASN A 133 5.46 -11.48 24.88
N ILE A 134 4.72 -12.58 24.99
CA ILE A 134 4.59 -13.28 26.26
C ILE A 134 5.74 -14.29 26.30
N GLY A 135 6.65 -14.14 27.25
CA GLY A 135 7.74 -15.09 27.49
C GLY A 135 7.27 -16.55 27.47
N MET A 136 8.13 -17.46 27.02
CA MET A 136 7.77 -18.87 26.82
C MET A 136 7.54 -19.64 28.13
N ASP A 137 7.77 -19.00 29.26
CA ASP A 137 7.99 -19.62 30.56
C ASP A 137 6.69 -19.81 31.35
N ASN A 138 5.54 -19.26 30.90
CA ASN A 138 4.25 -19.48 31.55
C ASN A 138 3.10 -19.70 30.57
N ALA A 139 2.82 -20.98 30.28
CA ALA A 139 1.75 -21.41 29.37
C ALA A 139 0.35 -20.95 29.82
N SER A 140 0.09 -20.95 31.13
CA SER A 140 -1.21 -20.53 31.68
C SER A 140 -1.48 -19.04 31.41
N LYS A 141 -0.47 -18.18 31.63
CA LYS A 141 -0.56 -16.75 31.31
C LYS A 141 -0.81 -16.53 29.81
N ARG A 142 -0.14 -17.27 28.93
CA ARG A 142 -0.38 -17.20 27.47
C ARG A 142 -1.82 -17.52 27.10
N VAL A 143 -2.36 -18.62 27.63
CA VAL A 143 -3.73 -19.04 27.33
C VAL A 143 -4.74 -18.02 27.85
N ASN A 144 -4.56 -17.51 29.07
CA ASN A 144 -5.45 -16.50 29.65
C ASN A 144 -5.48 -15.23 28.78
N ILE A 145 -4.30 -14.73 28.41
CA ILE A 145 -4.14 -13.53 27.61
C ILE A 145 -4.71 -13.75 26.18
N ALA A 146 -4.46 -14.90 25.55
CA ALA A 146 -5.02 -15.25 24.25
C ALA A 146 -6.56 -15.30 24.29
N ARG A 147 -7.15 -15.92 25.32
CA ARG A 147 -8.61 -15.97 25.49
C ARG A 147 -9.22 -14.58 25.62
N LYS A 148 -8.54 -13.65 26.31
CA LYS A 148 -8.99 -12.26 26.45
C LYS A 148 -8.95 -11.49 25.13
N LEU A 149 -7.92 -11.66 24.30
CA LEU A 149 -7.85 -10.95 23.01
C LEU A 149 -8.69 -11.57 21.90
N TYR A 150 -8.58 -12.88 21.70
CA TYR A 150 -9.21 -13.56 20.57
C TYR A 150 -10.62 -14.07 20.88
N GLY A 151 -10.94 -14.21 22.17
CA GLY A 151 -12.13 -14.93 22.60
C GLY A 151 -11.87 -16.43 22.70
N TYR A 152 -12.89 -17.18 23.09
CA TYR A 152 -12.85 -18.65 23.18
C TYR A 152 -14.25 -19.25 23.22
N THR A 153 -14.35 -20.53 22.87
CA THR A 153 -15.59 -21.31 23.00
C THR A 153 -15.44 -22.31 24.15
N GLN A 154 -16.42 -22.35 25.05
CA GLN A 154 -16.48 -23.32 26.14
C GLN A 154 -17.91 -23.81 26.33
N LYS A 155 -18.11 -25.14 26.33
CA LYS A 155 -19.43 -25.77 26.53
C LYS A 155 -20.51 -25.21 25.59
N GLY A 156 -20.18 -25.03 24.31
CA GLY A 156 -21.09 -24.51 23.28
C GLY A 156 -21.37 -23.00 23.35
N ARG A 157 -20.80 -22.27 24.31
CA ARG A 157 -20.90 -20.80 24.40
C ARG A 157 -19.61 -20.15 23.91
N THR A 158 -19.74 -19.13 23.06
CA THR A 158 -18.61 -18.36 22.52
C THR A 158 -18.51 -17.03 23.25
N TYR A 159 -17.33 -16.75 23.80
CA TYR A 159 -16.99 -15.49 24.44
C TYR A 159 -16.15 -14.68 23.46
N ALA A 160 -16.64 -13.49 23.10
CA ALA A 160 -15.89 -12.57 22.24
C ALA A 160 -14.64 -12.07 22.98
N GLY A 161 -13.54 -11.91 22.25
CA GLY A 161 -12.34 -11.25 22.77
C GLY A 161 -12.27 -9.79 22.33
N LEU A 162 -11.41 -9.04 23.00
CA LEU A 162 -11.22 -7.60 22.80
C LEU A 162 -11.01 -7.22 21.32
N LEU A 163 -10.30 -8.07 20.56
CA LEU A 163 -10.01 -7.81 19.15
C LEU A 163 -11.27 -7.79 18.28
N LYS A 164 -12.28 -8.60 18.63
CA LYS A 164 -13.55 -8.63 17.93
C LYS A 164 -14.39 -7.39 18.27
N GLU A 165 -14.31 -6.93 19.51
CA GLU A 165 -15.04 -5.73 19.98
C GLU A 165 -14.53 -4.46 19.30
N ILE A 166 -13.21 -4.35 19.10
CA ILE A 166 -12.59 -3.18 18.44
C ILE A 166 -12.44 -3.32 16.92
N ASP A 167 -13.05 -4.36 16.31
CA ASP A 167 -12.94 -4.68 14.88
C ASP A 167 -11.48 -4.73 14.39
N ALA A 168 -10.60 -5.34 15.20
CA ALA A 168 -9.20 -5.52 14.86
C ALA A 168 -9.00 -6.61 13.81
N LYS A 169 -8.07 -6.36 12.88
CA LYS A 169 -7.61 -7.33 11.88
C LYS A 169 -6.28 -7.95 12.31
N LEU A 170 -6.22 -9.28 12.25
CA LEU A 170 -4.98 -10.04 12.43
C LEU A 170 -4.06 -9.83 11.22
N ILE A 171 -2.86 -9.31 11.44
CA ILE A 171 -1.85 -9.09 10.38
C ILE A 171 -0.79 -10.21 10.40
N GLY A 172 -0.61 -10.91 11.52
CA GLY A 172 0.29 -12.07 11.63
C GLY A 172 0.33 -12.63 13.04
N LYS A 173 1.12 -13.69 13.29
CA LYS A 173 1.21 -14.32 14.62
C LYS A 173 1.45 -13.27 15.72
N GLY A 174 0.47 -13.06 16.59
CA GLY A 174 0.52 -12.10 17.70
C GLY A 174 0.58 -10.62 17.32
N ARG A 175 0.17 -10.26 16.10
CA ARG A 175 0.17 -8.88 15.59
C ARG A 175 -1.21 -8.53 15.05
N HIS A 176 -1.81 -7.46 15.61
CA HIS A 176 -3.12 -6.98 15.23
C HIS A 176 -3.09 -5.50 14.92
N SER A 177 -3.91 -5.07 13.97
CA SER A 177 -4.22 -3.66 13.75
C SER A 177 -5.69 -3.39 13.97
N PHE A 178 -6.02 -2.18 14.41
CA PHE A 178 -7.38 -1.65 14.43
C PHE A 178 -7.34 -0.16 14.12
N GLY A 179 -8.40 0.36 13.50
CA GLY A 179 -8.47 1.77 13.12
C GLY A 179 -8.73 2.66 14.34
N ALA A 180 -7.89 3.65 14.56
CA ALA A 180 -7.95 4.53 15.73
C ALA A 180 -9.11 5.54 15.69
N ARG A 181 -9.81 5.70 14.56
CA ARG A 181 -10.97 6.63 14.43
C ARG A 181 -12.26 6.12 15.11
N ARG A 182 -12.34 4.86 15.53
CA ARG A 182 -13.56 4.34 16.19
C ARG A 182 -13.62 4.55 17.71
N THR A 183 -12.52 4.92 18.35
CA THR A 183 -12.45 5.05 19.83
C THR A 183 -12.89 6.40 20.38
N TYR A 184 -13.24 7.39 19.55
CA TYR A 184 -13.62 8.75 19.99
C TYR A 184 -15.09 9.10 19.75
N GLN A 185 -15.98 8.12 19.57
CA GLN A 185 -17.43 8.39 19.47
C GLN A 185 -18.27 7.88 20.64
N GLN A 186 -17.66 7.41 21.72
CA GLN A 186 -18.37 7.14 22.97
C GLN A 186 -17.47 7.39 24.17
N VAL A 187 -17.39 8.64 24.63
CA VAL A 187 -17.58 9.08 26.03
C VAL A 187 -18.03 10.53 25.99
#